data_AF-A0A821QZF3-F1
#
_entry.id   AF-A0A821QZF3-F1
#
_cell.length_a   1.000
_cell.length_b   1.000
_cell.length_c   1.000
_cell.angle_alpha   90.00
_cell.angle_beta   90.00
_cell.angle_gamma   90.00
#
_symmetry.space_group_name_H-M   'P 1'
#
loop_
_entity.id
_entity.type
_entity.pdbx_description
1 polymer ?
#
loop_
_entity_poly.entity_id
_entity_poly.type
_entity_poly.pdbx_seq_one_letter_code
_entity_poly.pdbx_strand_id
1 'polypeptide(L)'
;MRAYQQNLSSLFLAFVKNADVRNDILKWIGDCLVENRGKNKEWSSHNPLTAYLFVSDGFLLNLNLVLLNLARPFAEPYSPKLLKINPIYAITQNENVHLRDLHKDTPMIVRNDENVKEKNDQTAFNFITEIFFMSHLSYTSSVYRLHRMLLKINEELSQVQQAYQEASKLNGPNDENVQRLEQAMEKGLTAFLNIKTVLNEPFLLELSNALFTASCSWLVYLASLPEEVDSEETMKMIRQLPLATKPNRQLSYIPEFIIENITDYLTFLGRFNVQLFESLSSVNEYVTLVLVFMGDASRLRNPHLRAALAEAFEAILPNKQHGGGRTLNRLDRREKLVAKVTDIYLNFAQRDEFFAAVCNDGMSYNEQLFPQAVEVLERIGHPRERIDAFLKLSEHIKIIAAQQKEDDVAYDDAPDEYLDPITSTLMMDPVMLPSSRQIVDRGTIARHLLSDQTDPFNRNPLRMQDVIPQLELKQAIEQWKSSRQRPQS
;
A
#
# COMPACT_ATOMS: atom_id res chain seq x y z
N MET A 1 -24.60 13.46 -22.27
CA MET A 1 -23.18 13.04 -22.36
C MET A 1 -23.01 11.76 -23.17
N ARG A 2 -23.68 10.65 -22.82
CA ARG A 2 -23.54 9.35 -23.51
C ARG A 2 -23.75 9.38 -25.04
N ALA A 3 -24.81 10.03 -25.52
CA ALA A 3 -25.06 10.14 -26.97
C ALA A 3 -23.95 10.89 -27.72
N TYR A 4 -23.40 11.95 -27.13
CA TYR A 4 -22.25 12.68 -27.68
C TYR A 4 -21.01 11.79 -27.77
N GLN A 5 -20.72 11.04 -26.70
CA GLN A 5 -19.59 10.11 -26.65
C GLN A 5 -19.71 8.95 -27.65
N GLN A 6 -20.92 8.42 -27.87
CA GLN A 6 -21.20 7.41 -28.87
C GLN A 6 -20.97 7.92 -30.30
N ASN A 7 -21.42 9.15 -30.59
CA ASN A 7 -21.20 9.78 -31.89
C ASN A 7 -19.72 10.04 -32.13
N LEU A 8 -19.00 10.55 -31.11
CA LEU A 8 -17.55 10.77 -31.17
C LEU A 8 -16.80 9.46 -31.44
N SER A 9 -17.12 8.40 -30.70
CA SER A 9 -16.51 7.08 -30.88
C SER A 9 -16.80 6.51 -32.28
N SER A 10 -18.01 6.71 -32.80
CA SER A 10 -18.39 6.27 -34.15
C SER A 10 -17.61 7.03 -35.24
N LEU A 11 -17.40 8.34 -35.06
CA LEU A 11 -16.61 9.17 -35.97
C LEU A 11 -15.15 8.72 -36.01
N PHE A 12 -14.51 8.56 -34.84
CA PHE A 12 -13.13 8.08 -34.76
C PHE A 12 -12.97 6.65 -35.30
N LEU A 13 -13.97 5.80 -35.09
CA LEU A 13 -13.97 4.47 -35.69
C LEU A 13 -14.04 4.53 -37.23
N ALA A 14 -14.84 5.43 -37.80
CA ALA A 14 -14.92 5.62 -39.25
C ALA A 14 -13.57 6.08 -39.83
N PHE A 15 -12.91 7.01 -39.14
CA PHE A 15 -11.58 7.47 -39.49
C PHE A 15 -10.51 6.37 -39.45
N VAL A 16 -10.46 5.59 -38.37
CA VAL A 16 -9.50 4.51 -38.20
C VAL A 16 -9.71 3.38 -39.22
N LYS A 17 -10.96 3.15 -39.65
CA LYS A 17 -11.26 2.16 -40.70
C LYS A 17 -10.77 2.60 -42.09
N ASN A 18 -10.60 3.90 -42.32
CA ASN A 18 -10.08 4.41 -43.57
C ASN A 18 -8.54 4.37 -43.56
N ALA A 19 -7.94 3.53 -44.42
CA ALA A 19 -6.51 3.34 -44.49
C ALA A 19 -5.73 4.64 -44.81
N ASP A 20 -6.33 5.54 -45.60
CA ASP A 20 -5.69 6.78 -46.05
C ASP A 20 -5.53 7.79 -44.90
N VAL A 21 -6.44 7.76 -43.92
CA VAL A 21 -6.50 8.74 -42.82
C VAL A 21 -6.03 8.14 -41.48
N ARG A 22 -6.01 6.82 -41.37
CA ARG A 22 -5.67 6.11 -40.12
C ARG A 22 -4.32 6.54 -39.56
N ASN A 23 -3.31 6.64 -40.40
CA ASN A 23 -1.96 7.02 -39.99
C ASN A 23 -1.93 8.44 -39.39
N ASP A 24 -2.54 9.40 -40.08
CA ASP A 24 -2.59 10.79 -39.64
C ASP A 24 -3.36 10.96 -38.32
N ILE A 25 -4.43 10.18 -38.13
CA ILE A 25 -5.20 10.22 -36.90
C ILE A 25 -4.47 9.56 -35.73
N LEU A 26 -3.78 8.43 -35.94
CA LEU A 26 -2.93 7.85 -34.90
C LEU A 26 -1.81 8.80 -34.51
N LYS A 27 -1.20 9.47 -35.48
CA LYS A 27 -0.22 10.53 -35.24
C LYS A 27 -0.80 11.68 -34.42
N TRP A 28 -1.97 12.20 -34.81
CA TRP A 28 -2.65 13.27 -34.07
C TRP A 28 -2.99 12.86 -32.63
N ILE A 29 -3.45 11.63 -32.41
CA ILE A 29 -3.70 11.10 -31.06
C ILE A 29 -2.40 11.02 -30.27
N GLY A 30 -1.35 10.44 -30.86
CA GLY A 30 -0.03 10.31 -30.23
C GLY A 30 0.54 11.66 -29.80
N ASP A 31 0.56 12.64 -30.71
CA ASP A 31 1.02 14.00 -30.44
C ASP A 31 0.17 14.66 -29.33
N CYS A 32 -1.17 14.54 -29.40
CA CYS A 32 -2.06 15.04 -28.35
C CYS A 32 -1.73 14.48 -26.96
N LEU A 33 -1.44 13.18 -26.86
CA LEU A 33 -1.13 12.55 -25.58
C LEU A 33 0.25 12.98 -25.05
N VAL A 34 1.25 13.07 -25.93
CA VAL A 34 2.62 13.45 -25.55
C VAL A 34 2.67 14.89 -25.06
N GLU A 35 2.08 15.84 -25.78
CA GLU A 35 2.07 17.26 -25.40
C GLU A 35 1.37 17.51 -24.06
N ASN A 36 0.39 16.68 -23.71
CA ASN A 36 -0.37 16.82 -22.46
C ASN A 36 0.20 16.02 -21.27
N ARG A 37 1.33 15.29 -21.44
CA ARG A 37 2.00 14.57 -20.32
C ARG A 37 2.37 15.49 -19.16
N GLY A 38 2.70 16.75 -19.45
CA GLY A 38 3.07 17.75 -18.44
C GLY A 38 1.96 18.06 -17.43
N LYS A 39 0.70 17.82 -17.80
CA LYS A 39 -0.49 18.08 -16.97
C LYS A 39 -0.59 17.19 -15.73
N ASN A 40 0.16 16.09 -15.70
CA ASN A 40 0.22 15.15 -14.57
C ASN A 40 1.22 15.57 -13.49
N LYS A 41 2.05 16.59 -13.75
CA LYS A 41 3.03 17.09 -12.79
C LYS A 41 2.38 18.01 -11.76
N GLU A 42 2.74 17.90 -10.49
CA GLU A 42 2.05 18.62 -9.40
C GLU A 42 2.10 20.14 -9.54
N TRP A 43 3.18 20.71 -10.09
CA TRP A 43 3.32 22.17 -10.30
C TRP A 43 2.26 22.76 -11.24
N SER A 44 1.73 21.99 -12.20
CA SER A 44 0.67 22.47 -13.11
C SER A 44 -0.67 22.69 -12.40
N SER A 45 -0.80 22.20 -11.17
CA SER A 45 -1.97 22.45 -10.32
C SER A 45 -1.85 23.70 -9.43
N HIS A 46 -0.63 24.20 -9.22
CA HIS A 46 -0.36 25.32 -8.31
C HIS A 46 -0.30 26.69 -9.00
N ASN A 47 -0.05 26.74 -10.31
CA ASN A 47 0.02 27.99 -11.06
C ASN A 47 -1.15 28.09 -12.06
N PRO A 48 -2.12 29.00 -11.85
CA PRO A 48 -3.26 29.19 -12.76
C PRO A 48 -2.88 29.49 -14.21
N LEU A 49 -1.72 30.14 -14.44
CA LEU A 49 -1.23 30.44 -15.79
C LEU A 49 -0.82 29.19 -16.56
N THR A 50 -0.41 28.14 -15.85
CA THR A 50 0.03 26.87 -16.45
C THR A 50 -1.13 25.98 -16.85
N ALA A 51 -2.32 26.22 -16.31
CA ALA A 51 -3.54 25.53 -16.70
C ALA A 51 -3.94 25.79 -18.17
N TYR A 52 -3.57 26.95 -18.72
CA TYR A 52 -3.82 27.31 -20.13
C TYR A 52 -2.84 26.66 -21.12
N LEU A 53 -1.76 26.03 -20.65
CA LEU A 53 -0.79 25.35 -21.50
C LEU A 53 -1.28 23.97 -21.97
N PHE A 54 -2.34 23.44 -21.35
CA PHE A 54 -2.84 22.09 -21.58
C PHE A 54 -4.32 22.09 -21.93
N VAL A 55 -4.77 21.03 -22.61
CA VAL A 55 -6.18 20.87 -22.97
C VAL A 55 -7.04 20.59 -21.72
N SER A 56 -8.36 20.80 -21.81
CA SER A 56 -9.27 20.58 -20.68
C SER A 56 -9.38 19.11 -20.27
N ASP A 57 -9.80 18.85 -19.02
CA ASP A 57 -10.06 17.48 -18.54
C ASP A 57 -11.18 16.79 -19.32
N GLY A 58 -12.20 17.53 -19.73
CA GLY A 58 -13.28 17.00 -20.58
C GLY A 58 -12.77 16.53 -21.95
N PHE A 59 -11.80 17.21 -22.54
CA PHE A 59 -11.18 16.76 -23.79
C PHE A 59 -10.44 15.43 -23.61
N LEU A 60 -9.54 15.35 -22.62
CA LEU A 60 -8.75 14.13 -22.37
C LEU A 60 -9.63 12.94 -21.98
N LEU A 61 -10.69 13.18 -21.21
CA LEU A 61 -11.62 12.12 -20.83
C LEU A 61 -12.41 11.58 -22.04
N ASN A 62 -12.88 12.47 -22.92
CA ASN A 62 -13.57 12.03 -24.14
C ASN A 62 -12.61 11.28 -25.09
N LEU A 63 -11.36 11.75 -25.22
CA LEU A 63 -10.34 11.03 -25.97
C LEU A 63 -10.03 9.66 -25.37
N ASN A 64 -9.93 9.57 -24.03
CA ASN A 64 -9.76 8.30 -23.34
C ASN A 64 -10.90 7.34 -23.64
N LEU A 65 -12.14 7.80 -23.58
CA LEU A 65 -13.30 6.97 -23.88
C LEU A 65 -13.32 6.47 -25.33
N VAL A 66 -12.87 7.28 -26.29
CA VAL A 66 -12.69 6.84 -27.69
C VAL A 66 -11.67 5.72 -27.76
N LEU A 67 -10.50 5.90 -27.14
CA LEU A 67 -9.42 4.90 -27.14
C LEU A 67 -9.84 3.61 -26.45
N LEU A 68 -10.53 3.70 -25.32
CA LEU A 68 -11.12 2.54 -24.63
C LEU A 68 -12.13 1.79 -25.51
N ASN A 69 -12.96 2.51 -26.29
CA ASN A 69 -13.86 1.86 -27.25
C ASN A 69 -13.11 1.18 -28.41
N LEU A 70 -12.02 1.77 -28.90
CA LEU A 70 -11.15 1.15 -29.89
C LEU A 70 -10.40 -0.07 -29.33
N ALA A 71 -10.14 -0.09 -28.02
CA ALA A 71 -9.49 -1.20 -27.32
C ALA A 71 -10.45 -2.37 -27.05
N ARG A 72 -11.74 -2.09 -26.85
CA ARG A 72 -12.79 -3.07 -26.51
C ARG A 72 -12.73 -4.38 -27.32
N PRO A 73 -12.51 -4.40 -28.65
CA PRO A 73 -12.52 -5.63 -29.44
C PRO A 73 -11.40 -6.62 -29.11
N PHE A 74 -10.33 -6.19 -28.42
CA PHE A 74 -9.24 -7.07 -27.98
C PHE A 74 -9.08 -7.11 -26.46
N ALA A 75 -9.81 -6.28 -25.72
CA ALA A 75 -9.75 -6.15 -24.27
C ALA A 75 -10.59 -7.24 -23.55
N GLU A 76 -10.31 -8.50 -23.87
CA GLU A 76 -10.89 -9.67 -23.23
C GLU A 76 -9.75 -10.49 -22.59
N PRO A 77 -9.84 -10.86 -21.29
CA PRO A 77 -8.81 -11.65 -20.62
C PRO A 77 -8.49 -12.95 -21.36
N TYR A 78 -7.20 -13.28 -21.47
CA TYR A 78 -6.69 -14.47 -22.16
C TYR A 78 -7.03 -14.56 -23.66
N SER A 79 -7.52 -13.47 -24.27
CA SER A 79 -7.81 -13.44 -25.71
C SER A 79 -6.52 -13.61 -26.52
N PRO A 80 -6.52 -14.42 -27.59
CA PRO A 80 -5.36 -14.54 -28.49
C PRO A 80 -5.01 -13.20 -29.17
N LYS A 81 -5.94 -12.24 -29.20
CA LYS A 81 -5.66 -10.89 -29.72
C LYS A 81 -4.63 -10.14 -28.87
N LEU A 82 -4.54 -10.43 -27.57
CA LEU A 82 -3.56 -9.81 -26.68
C LEU A 82 -2.13 -10.26 -27.00
N LEU A 83 -1.94 -11.45 -27.59
CA LEU A 83 -0.63 -11.91 -28.07
C LEU A 83 -0.08 -11.04 -29.21
N LYS A 84 -0.93 -10.24 -29.87
CA LYS A 84 -0.51 -9.31 -30.92
C LYS A 84 0.11 -8.03 -30.35
N ILE A 85 -0.02 -7.75 -29.06
CA ILE A 85 0.59 -6.58 -28.43
C ILE A 85 2.10 -6.82 -28.35
N ASN A 86 2.88 -5.95 -28.98
CA ASN A 86 4.33 -6.04 -28.98
C ASN A 86 4.96 -5.13 -27.90
N PRO A 87 5.58 -5.69 -26.83
CA PRO A 87 6.28 -4.93 -25.78
C PRO A 87 7.34 -3.95 -26.29
N ILE A 88 8.02 -4.29 -27.38
CA ILE A 88 9.14 -3.52 -27.94
C ILE A 88 8.70 -2.12 -28.41
N TYR A 89 7.40 -1.93 -28.68
CA TYR A 89 6.84 -0.63 -29.02
C TYR A 89 7.22 0.47 -28.02
N ALA A 90 7.21 0.15 -26.72
CA ALA A 90 7.48 1.13 -25.66
C ALA A 90 8.91 1.68 -25.67
N ILE A 91 9.86 1.00 -26.33
CA ILE A 91 11.26 1.40 -26.38
C ILE A 91 11.72 1.87 -27.77
N THR A 92 10.90 1.65 -28.79
CA THR A 92 11.24 1.94 -30.18
C THR A 92 11.07 3.43 -30.48
N GLN A 93 12.02 4.00 -31.22
CA GLN A 93 12.07 5.42 -31.58
C GLN A 93 12.16 5.59 -33.10
N ASN A 94 11.16 5.09 -33.83
CA ASN A 94 11.11 5.20 -35.28
C ASN A 94 9.88 5.99 -35.76
N GLU A 95 9.83 6.31 -37.06
CA GLU A 95 8.72 7.07 -37.66
C GLU A 95 7.38 6.32 -37.64
N ASN A 96 7.42 4.98 -37.50
CA ASN A 96 6.25 4.13 -37.43
C ASN A 96 5.65 4.04 -36.01
N VAL A 97 6.26 4.70 -35.02
CA VAL A 97 5.73 4.82 -33.65
C VAL A 97 5.02 6.16 -33.50
N HIS A 98 3.68 6.10 -33.49
CA HIS A 98 2.86 7.30 -33.32
C HIS A 98 2.89 7.83 -31.88
N LEU A 99 2.96 6.94 -30.88
CA LEU A 99 3.07 7.37 -29.49
C LEU A 99 4.53 7.50 -29.06
N ARG A 100 5.06 8.71 -29.23
CA ARG A 100 6.45 9.04 -28.92
C ARG A 100 6.72 9.08 -27.42
N ASP A 101 8.00 9.14 -27.07
CA ASP A 101 8.49 9.36 -25.69
C ASP A 101 8.18 8.27 -24.64
N LEU A 102 7.53 7.16 -25.00
CA LEU A 102 7.34 6.02 -24.08
C LEU A 102 8.65 5.46 -23.51
N HIS A 103 9.74 5.53 -24.28
CA HIS A 103 11.06 5.06 -23.84
C HIS A 103 11.61 5.83 -22.63
N LYS A 104 11.08 7.03 -22.34
CA LYS A 104 11.44 7.87 -21.19
C LYS A 104 10.74 7.43 -19.90
N ASP A 105 9.64 6.68 -20.02
CA ASP A 105 8.91 6.17 -18.86
C ASP A 105 9.71 5.05 -18.18
N THR A 106 9.67 5.02 -16.84
CA THR A 106 10.38 4.03 -16.03
C THR A 106 9.86 2.63 -16.35
N PRO A 107 10.72 1.66 -16.73
CA PRO A 107 10.30 0.29 -16.97
C PRO A 107 10.19 -0.53 -15.66
N MET A 108 9.42 -1.62 -15.67
CA MET A 108 9.20 -2.49 -14.50
C MET A 108 10.49 -3.10 -13.94
N ILE A 109 11.42 -3.45 -14.83
CA ILE A 109 12.74 -4.01 -14.50
C ILE A 109 13.82 -3.28 -15.30
N VAL A 110 15.06 -3.36 -14.82
CA VAL A 110 16.22 -2.72 -15.47
C VAL A 110 16.48 -3.38 -16.82
N ARG A 111 16.77 -2.55 -17.82
CA ARG A 111 17.25 -2.99 -19.12
C ARG A 111 18.74 -3.29 -19.01
N ASN A 112 19.12 -4.54 -19.25
CA ASN A 112 20.53 -4.95 -19.27
C ASN A 112 21.12 -4.95 -20.69
N ASP A 113 20.29 -4.91 -21.74
CA ASP A 113 20.72 -4.98 -23.14
C ASP A 113 20.82 -3.59 -23.78
N GLU A 114 22.03 -3.13 -24.08
CA GLU A 114 22.28 -1.88 -24.83
C GLU A 114 21.93 -2.01 -26.32
N ASN A 115 21.95 -3.24 -26.87
CA ASN A 115 21.86 -3.54 -28.31
C ASN A 115 20.43 -3.60 -28.90
N VAL A 116 19.38 -3.38 -28.11
CA VAL A 116 17.98 -3.51 -28.59
C VAL A 116 17.54 -2.33 -29.45
N LYS A 117 18.21 -1.17 -29.34
CA LYS A 117 17.88 0.03 -30.11
C LYS A 117 18.13 -0.16 -31.61
N GLU A 118 19.28 -0.69 -32.00
CA GLU A 118 19.71 -0.78 -33.41
C GLU A 118 18.90 -1.79 -34.26
N LYS A 119 18.21 -2.75 -33.64
CA LYS A 119 17.44 -3.78 -34.36
C LYS A 119 16.02 -3.37 -34.77
N ASN A 120 15.51 -2.25 -34.26
CA ASN A 120 14.08 -1.91 -34.34
C ASN A 120 13.76 -0.64 -35.14
N ASP A 121 14.75 -0.01 -35.75
CA ASP A 121 14.59 1.29 -36.43
C ASP A 121 13.62 1.25 -37.63
N GLN A 122 13.33 0.06 -38.18
CA GLN A 122 12.38 -0.11 -39.30
C GLN A 122 11.10 -0.88 -38.93
N THR A 123 10.93 -1.27 -37.66
CA THR A 123 9.79 -2.09 -37.24
C THR A 123 8.48 -1.32 -37.32
N ALA A 124 7.52 -1.82 -38.10
CA ALA A 124 6.14 -1.32 -38.09
C ALA A 124 5.31 -2.08 -37.05
N PHE A 125 4.42 -1.36 -36.36
CA PHE A 125 3.58 -1.93 -35.32
C PHE A 125 2.13 -2.05 -35.78
N ASN A 126 1.42 -3.02 -35.20
CA ASN A 126 0.00 -3.19 -35.50
C ASN A 126 -0.85 -2.22 -34.68
N PHE A 127 -2.05 -1.98 -35.18
CA PHE A 127 -3.04 -1.11 -34.55
C PHE A 127 -3.36 -1.50 -33.10
N ILE A 128 -3.40 -2.79 -32.76
CA ILE A 128 -3.71 -3.27 -31.41
C ILE A 128 -2.65 -2.79 -30.42
N THR A 129 -1.37 -2.90 -30.79
CA THR A 129 -0.25 -2.48 -29.96
C THR A 129 -0.33 -0.98 -29.68
N GLU A 130 -0.54 -0.16 -30.72
CA GLU A 130 -0.63 1.29 -30.56
C GLU A 130 -1.80 1.71 -29.68
N ILE A 131 -3.01 1.19 -29.95
CA ILE A 131 -4.19 1.52 -29.16
C ILE A 131 -4.05 1.05 -27.71
N PHE A 132 -3.41 -0.09 -27.46
CA PHE A 132 -3.17 -0.56 -26.10
C PHE A 132 -2.37 0.46 -25.28
N PHE A 133 -1.20 0.89 -25.78
CA PHE A 133 -0.36 1.86 -25.07
C PHE A 133 -1.00 3.26 -25.02
N MET A 134 -1.64 3.71 -26.11
CA MET A 134 -2.35 5.00 -26.14
C MET A 134 -3.51 5.03 -25.14
N SER A 135 -4.27 3.93 -24.99
CA SER A 135 -5.39 3.85 -24.04
C SER A 135 -4.91 3.98 -22.60
N HIS A 136 -3.83 3.29 -22.24
CA HIS A 136 -3.21 3.41 -20.91
C HIS A 136 -2.66 4.80 -20.64
N LEU A 137 -1.91 5.39 -21.58
CA LEU A 137 -1.36 6.74 -21.37
C LEU A 137 -2.47 7.80 -21.30
N SER A 138 -3.52 7.63 -22.10
CA SER A 138 -4.71 8.48 -22.06
C SER A 138 -5.46 8.36 -20.73
N TYR A 139 -5.52 7.16 -20.13
CA TYR A 139 -6.09 6.96 -18.80
C TYR A 139 -5.29 7.70 -17.74
N THR A 140 -3.95 7.59 -17.77
CA THR A 140 -3.05 8.28 -16.83
C THR A 140 -3.26 9.80 -16.88
N SER A 141 -3.44 10.35 -18.07
CA SER A 141 -3.59 11.80 -18.29
C SER A 141 -5.02 12.31 -18.05
N SER A 142 -6.01 11.43 -17.93
CA SER A 142 -7.42 11.79 -17.73
C SER A 142 -7.94 11.25 -16.40
N VAL A 143 -8.41 10.00 -16.35
CA VAL A 143 -9.09 9.39 -15.21
C VAL A 143 -8.22 9.34 -13.96
N TYR A 144 -6.98 8.85 -14.08
CA TYR A 144 -6.04 8.78 -12.96
C TYR A 144 -5.80 10.16 -12.32
N ARG A 145 -5.59 11.19 -13.16
CA ARG A 145 -5.42 12.57 -12.68
C ARG A 145 -6.68 13.07 -11.96
N LEU A 146 -7.86 12.77 -12.49
CA LEU A 146 -9.14 13.13 -11.87
C LEU A 146 -9.37 12.40 -10.54
N HIS A 147 -8.92 11.14 -10.38
CA HIS A 147 -8.94 10.45 -9.09
C HIS A 147 -8.11 11.21 -8.05
N ARG A 148 -6.87 11.58 -8.38
CA ARG A 148 -6.01 12.36 -7.48
C ARG A 148 -6.62 13.72 -7.13
N MET A 149 -7.19 14.41 -8.12
CA MET A 149 -7.87 15.69 -7.90
C MET A 149 -9.09 15.55 -6.99
N LEU A 150 -9.88 14.47 -7.15
CA LEU A 150 -11.01 14.18 -6.29
C LEU A 150 -10.59 13.98 -4.82
N LEU A 151 -9.52 13.21 -4.59
CA LEU A 151 -8.99 12.97 -3.24
C LEU A 151 -8.47 14.26 -2.61
N LYS A 152 -7.73 15.08 -3.36
CA LYS A 152 -7.23 16.38 -2.90
C LYS A 152 -8.37 17.31 -2.51
N ILE A 153 -9.41 17.43 -3.34
CA ILE A 153 -10.58 18.25 -3.02
C ILE A 153 -11.30 17.72 -1.78
N ASN A 154 -11.37 16.39 -1.59
CA ASN A 154 -11.99 15.79 -0.41
C ASN A 154 -11.24 16.12 0.90
N GLU A 155 -9.90 16.13 0.85
CA GLU A 155 -9.05 16.54 1.97
C GLU A 155 -9.21 18.03 2.27
N GLU A 156 -9.15 18.89 1.24
CA GLU A 156 -9.35 20.34 1.36
C GLU A 156 -10.74 20.67 1.89
N LEU A 157 -11.80 19.99 1.43
CA LEU A 157 -13.15 20.15 1.93
C LEU A 157 -13.28 19.80 3.41
N SER A 158 -12.61 18.73 3.86
CA SER A 158 -12.60 18.34 5.26
C SER A 158 -11.97 19.41 6.15
N GLN A 159 -10.90 20.06 5.66
CA GLN A 159 -10.24 21.17 6.36
C GLN A 159 -11.11 22.43 6.39
N VAL A 160 -11.72 22.80 5.24
CA VAL A 160 -12.63 23.96 5.15
C VAL A 160 -13.86 23.75 6.05
N GLN A 161 -14.40 22.55 6.10
CA GLN A 161 -15.53 22.21 6.97
C GLN A 161 -15.18 22.36 8.46
N GLN A 162 -13.99 21.91 8.88
CA GLN A 162 -13.51 22.10 10.25
C GLN A 162 -13.33 23.60 10.58
N ALA A 163 -12.67 24.34 9.70
CA ALA A 163 -12.47 25.79 9.86
C ALA A 163 -13.80 26.55 9.92
N TYR A 164 -14.78 26.18 9.09
CA TYR A 164 -16.13 26.76 9.13
C TYR A 164 -16.82 26.49 10.47
N GLN A 165 -16.75 25.26 10.99
CA GLN A 165 -17.36 24.91 12.28
C GLN A 165 -16.73 25.66 13.46
N GLU A 166 -15.42 25.89 13.45
CA GLU A 166 -14.72 26.67 14.47
C GLU A 166 -15.05 28.16 14.36
N ALA A 167 -14.97 28.72 13.14
CA ALA A 167 -15.28 30.13 12.89
C ALA A 167 -16.74 30.46 13.20
N SER A 168 -17.69 29.57 12.87
CA SER A 168 -19.11 29.75 13.17
C SER A 168 -19.45 29.64 14.67
N LYS A 169 -18.63 28.94 15.46
CA LYS A 169 -18.78 28.89 16.93
C LYS A 169 -18.22 30.13 17.61
N LEU A 170 -17.11 30.67 17.09
CA LEU A 170 -16.43 31.84 17.66
C LEU A 170 -17.06 33.17 17.20
N ASN A 171 -17.40 33.25 15.91
CA ASN A 171 -17.97 34.41 15.24
C ASN A 171 -19.38 34.07 14.75
N GLY A 172 -20.31 35.01 14.86
CA GLY A 172 -21.68 34.80 14.38
C GLY A 172 -21.74 34.56 12.85
N PRO A 173 -22.87 34.05 12.33
CA PRO A 173 -23.02 33.65 10.92
C PRO A 173 -22.88 34.80 9.90
N ASN A 174 -22.90 36.06 10.33
CA ASN A 174 -22.74 37.24 9.46
C ASN A 174 -21.28 37.72 9.32
N ASP A 175 -20.31 37.00 9.90
CA ASP A 175 -18.90 37.34 9.76
C ASP A 175 -18.40 37.10 8.33
N GLU A 176 -17.61 38.04 7.79
CA GLU A 176 -17.11 37.97 6.41
C GLU A 176 -16.25 36.71 6.17
N ASN A 177 -15.51 36.25 7.18
CA ASN A 177 -14.71 35.02 7.06
C ASN A 177 -15.58 33.78 7.01
N VAL A 178 -16.68 33.75 7.78
CA VAL A 178 -17.65 32.64 7.75
C VAL A 178 -18.30 32.54 6.36
N GLN A 179 -18.70 33.67 5.77
CA GLN A 179 -19.25 33.71 4.40
C GLN A 179 -18.23 33.28 3.33
N ARG A 180 -16.96 33.69 3.46
CA ARG A 180 -15.89 33.24 2.54
C ARG A 180 -15.66 31.72 2.63
N LEU A 181 -15.67 31.16 3.84
CA LEU A 181 -15.52 29.72 4.06
C LEU A 181 -16.73 28.95 3.50
N GLU A 182 -17.94 29.47 3.66
CA GLU A 182 -19.16 28.89 3.08
C GLU A 182 -19.09 28.85 1.55
N GLN A 183 -18.70 29.96 0.89
CA GLN A 183 -18.52 29.99 -0.56
C GLN A 183 -17.41 29.04 -1.05
N ALA A 184 -16.31 28.94 -0.30
CA ALA A 184 -15.23 28.00 -0.62
C ALA A 184 -15.71 26.54 -0.51
N MET A 185 -16.49 26.24 0.54
CA MET A 185 -17.11 24.93 0.74
C MET A 185 -18.08 24.58 -0.39
N GLU A 186 -18.96 25.50 -0.80
CA GLU A 186 -19.90 25.28 -1.90
C GLU A 186 -19.19 25.00 -3.23
N LYS A 187 -18.16 25.80 -3.56
CA LYS A 187 -17.34 25.59 -4.77
C LYS A 187 -16.62 24.24 -4.73
N GLY A 188 -16.00 23.90 -3.60
CA GLY A 188 -15.31 22.63 -3.42
C GLY A 188 -16.27 21.43 -3.54
N LEU A 189 -17.44 21.51 -2.92
CA LEU A 189 -18.44 20.44 -2.95
C LEU A 189 -19.01 20.26 -4.36
N THR A 190 -19.25 21.35 -5.07
CA THR A 190 -19.69 21.33 -6.48
C THR A 190 -18.65 20.64 -7.36
N ALA A 191 -17.38 21.01 -7.23
CA ALA A 191 -16.29 20.37 -7.97
C ALA A 191 -16.16 18.88 -7.63
N PHE A 192 -16.22 18.53 -6.35
CA PHE A 192 -16.16 17.16 -5.86
C PHE A 192 -17.29 16.29 -6.46
N LEU A 193 -18.53 16.76 -6.37
CA LEU A 193 -19.70 16.02 -6.88
C LEU A 193 -19.65 15.86 -8.40
N ASN A 194 -19.22 16.89 -9.14
CA ASN A 194 -19.09 16.82 -10.59
C ASN A 194 -18.04 15.78 -11.02
N ILE A 195 -16.84 15.83 -10.43
CA ILE A 195 -15.77 14.89 -10.74
C ILE A 195 -16.19 13.47 -10.35
N LYS A 196 -16.75 13.30 -9.14
CA LYS A 196 -17.25 12.00 -8.66
C LYS A 196 -18.31 11.42 -9.59
N THR A 197 -19.23 12.23 -10.10
CA THR A 197 -20.30 11.78 -11.02
C THR A 197 -19.73 11.27 -12.32
N VAL A 198 -18.77 11.99 -12.90
CA VAL A 198 -18.13 11.61 -14.17
C VAL A 198 -17.30 10.34 -14.04
N LEU A 199 -16.55 10.19 -12.93
CA LEU A 199 -15.73 9.00 -12.67
C LEU A 199 -16.57 7.76 -12.35
N ASN A 200 -17.79 7.93 -11.85
CA ASN A 200 -18.72 6.83 -11.56
C ASN A 200 -19.68 6.54 -12.72
N GLU A 201 -19.41 7.07 -13.92
CA GLU A 201 -20.20 6.76 -15.09
C GLU A 201 -20.01 5.27 -15.47
N PRO A 202 -21.10 4.45 -15.53
CA PRO A 202 -20.96 3.01 -15.67
C PRO A 202 -20.23 2.55 -16.93
N PHE A 203 -20.38 3.25 -18.06
CA PHE A 203 -19.76 2.87 -19.32
C PHE A 203 -18.24 3.10 -19.33
N LEU A 204 -17.76 4.19 -18.72
CA LEU A 204 -16.35 4.44 -18.47
C LEU A 204 -15.73 3.33 -17.61
N LEU A 205 -16.41 2.93 -16.53
CA LEU A 205 -15.96 1.87 -15.64
C LEU A 205 -15.96 0.50 -16.34
N GLU A 206 -16.99 0.18 -17.12
CA GLU A 206 -17.06 -1.06 -17.92
C GLU A 206 -15.86 -1.18 -18.87
N LEU A 207 -15.58 -0.13 -19.64
CA LEU A 207 -14.50 -0.15 -20.61
C LEU A 207 -13.12 -0.11 -19.96
N SER A 208 -12.96 0.65 -18.87
CA SER A 208 -11.72 0.65 -18.07
C SER A 208 -11.45 -0.74 -17.49
N ASN A 209 -12.49 -1.39 -16.94
CA ASN A 209 -12.38 -2.76 -16.44
C ASN A 209 -11.96 -3.74 -17.53
N ALA A 210 -12.56 -3.65 -18.73
CA ALA A 210 -12.19 -4.50 -19.86
C ALA A 210 -10.70 -4.33 -20.22
N LEU A 211 -10.21 -3.09 -20.34
CA LEU A 211 -8.79 -2.84 -20.62
C LEU A 211 -7.89 -3.38 -19.51
N PHE A 212 -8.21 -3.13 -18.24
CA PHE A 212 -7.35 -3.50 -17.13
C PHE A 212 -7.33 -5.00 -16.84
N THR A 213 -8.45 -5.70 -16.93
CA THR A 213 -8.50 -7.17 -16.82
C THR A 213 -7.71 -7.85 -17.93
N ALA A 214 -7.84 -7.35 -19.17
CA ALA A 214 -7.04 -7.81 -20.30
C ALA A 214 -5.54 -7.54 -20.08
N SER A 215 -5.19 -6.33 -19.61
CA SER A 215 -3.82 -5.96 -19.26
C SER A 215 -3.24 -6.84 -18.16
N CYS A 216 -4.04 -7.19 -17.15
CA CYS A 216 -3.63 -8.12 -16.11
C CYS A 216 -3.27 -9.48 -16.70
N SER A 217 -4.15 -10.06 -17.53
CA SER A 217 -3.88 -11.35 -18.18
C SER A 217 -2.63 -11.32 -19.06
N TRP A 218 -2.40 -10.22 -19.80
CA TRP A 218 -1.24 -10.05 -20.66
C TRP A 218 0.07 -9.87 -19.88
N LEU A 219 0.08 -9.03 -18.83
CA LEU A 219 1.26 -8.82 -17.99
C LEU A 219 1.64 -10.09 -17.21
N VAL A 220 0.63 -10.80 -16.69
CA VAL A 220 0.82 -12.09 -16.01
C VAL A 220 1.36 -13.15 -16.98
N TYR A 221 0.85 -13.17 -18.21
CA TYR A 221 1.40 -14.02 -19.28
C TYR A 221 2.88 -13.70 -19.53
N LEU A 222 3.25 -12.43 -19.76
CA LEU A 222 4.64 -12.02 -19.95
C LEU A 222 5.54 -12.41 -18.78
N ALA A 223 5.04 -12.26 -17.55
CA ALA A 223 5.76 -12.69 -16.36
C ALA A 223 5.93 -14.22 -16.31
N SER A 224 4.96 -14.99 -16.78
CA SER A 224 5.04 -16.46 -16.75
C SER A 224 6.04 -17.04 -17.75
N LEU A 225 6.30 -16.33 -18.86
CA LEU A 225 7.22 -16.79 -19.90
C LEU A 225 8.63 -17.04 -19.34
N PRO A 226 9.30 -18.13 -19.74
CA PRO A 226 10.72 -18.31 -19.48
C PRO A 226 11.56 -17.16 -20.07
N GLU A 227 12.75 -16.92 -19.50
CA GLU A 227 13.63 -15.79 -19.86
C GLU A 227 14.00 -15.72 -21.36
N GLU A 228 14.17 -16.89 -21.99
CA GLU A 228 14.60 -17.03 -23.39
C GLU A 228 13.45 -17.19 -24.39
N VAL A 229 12.20 -17.28 -23.91
CA VAL A 229 11.02 -17.47 -24.77
C VAL A 229 10.36 -16.13 -25.04
N ASP A 230 10.30 -15.75 -26.31
CA ASP A 230 9.70 -14.48 -26.71
C ASP A 230 8.16 -14.54 -26.83
N SER A 231 7.57 -15.72 -27.04
CA SER A 231 6.11 -15.92 -27.09
C SER A 231 5.70 -17.39 -27.05
N GLU A 232 4.52 -17.67 -26.49
CA GLU A 232 3.76 -18.92 -26.67
C GLU A 232 2.54 -18.71 -27.60
N GLU A 233 2.00 -19.82 -28.13
CA GLU A 233 0.81 -19.79 -29.00
C GLU A 233 -0.50 -19.49 -28.26
N THR A 234 -0.54 -19.70 -26.94
CA THR A 234 -1.77 -19.57 -26.14
C THR A 234 -1.49 -18.95 -24.78
N MET A 235 -2.35 -18.03 -24.34
CA MET A 235 -2.36 -17.59 -22.94
C MET A 235 -3.11 -18.59 -22.08
N LYS A 236 -2.54 -18.95 -20.95
CA LYS A 236 -3.17 -19.82 -19.97
C LYS A 236 -3.31 -19.11 -18.65
N MET A 237 -4.43 -19.35 -17.98
CA MET A 237 -4.62 -18.89 -16.61
C MET A 237 -3.60 -19.54 -15.69
N ILE A 238 -2.90 -18.73 -14.92
CA ILE A 238 -1.94 -19.22 -13.93
C ILE A 238 -2.71 -19.84 -12.78
N ARG A 239 -2.35 -21.09 -12.44
CA ARG A 239 -3.00 -21.86 -11.36
C ARG A 239 -2.08 -22.09 -10.16
N GLN A 240 -0.79 -21.76 -10.27
CA GLN A 240 0.20 -22.00 -9.23
C GLN A 240 1.09 -20.77 -9.04
N LEU A 241 1.21 -20.35 -7.79
CA LEU A 241 2.08 -19.27 -7.33
C LEU A 241 2.90 -19.77 -6.12
N PRO A 242 4.14 -19.30 -5.92
CA PRO A 242 4.87 -18.33 -6.74
C PRO A 242 5.29 -18.91 -8.10
N LEU A 243 5.58 -18.04 -9.07
CA LEU A 243 6.10 -18.47 -10.36
C LEU A 243 7.51 -19.05 -10.18
N ALA A 244 7.75 -20.24 -10.73
CA ALA A 244 9.07 -20.88 -10.67
C ALA A 244 10.06 -20.33 -11.71
N THR A 245 9.57 -19.63 -12.73
CA THR A 245 10.40 -19.06 -13.80
C THR A 245 11.14 -17.81 -13.32
N LYS A 246 12.26 -17.48 -13.96
CA LYS A 246 12.92 -16.17 -13.82
C LYS A 246 12.12 -15.08 -14.54
N PRO A 247 12.31 -13.79 -14.21
CA PRO A 247 11.67 -12.69 -14.91
C PRO A 247 12.02 -12.69 -16.40
N ASN A 248 11.01 -12.62 -17.26
CA ASN A 248 11.21 -12.48 -18.69
C ASN A 248 11.77 -11.08 -19.02
N ARG A 249 12.74 -11.02 -19.94
CA ARG A 249 13.37 -9.78 -20.40
C ARG A 249 12.39 -8.73 -20.94
N GLN A 250 11.25 -9.15 -21.49
CA GLN A 250 10.24 -8.27 -22.06
C GLN A 250 9.61 -7.33 -21.03
N LEU A 251 9.62 -7.70 -19.74
CA LEU A 251 9.20 -6.82 -18.66
C LEU A 251 10.06 -5.54 -18.59
N SER A 252 11.30 -5.57 -19.08
CA SER A 252 12.19 -4.40 -19.12
C SER A 252 11.76 -3.35 -20.14
N TYR A 253 10.86 -3.72 -21.06
CA TYR A 253 10.29 -2.80 -22.04
C TYR A 253 9.02 -2.13 -21.53
N ILE A 254 8.31 -2.78 -20.61
CA ILE A 254 7.00 -2.32 -20.16
C ILE A 254 7.13 -1.17 -19.15
N PRO A 255 6.48 -0.02 -19.40
CA PRO A 255 6.43 1.08 -18.45
C PRO A 255 5.64 0.74 -17.17
N GLU A 256 6.10 1.26 -16.04
CA GLU A 256 5.47 1.09 -14.72
C GLU A 256 4.06 1.69 -14.63
N PHE A 257 3.77 2.76 -15.39
CA PHE A 257 2.49 3.46 -15.32
C PHE A 257 1.27 2.57 -15.66
N ILE A 258 1.48 1.45 -16.38
CA ILE A 258 0.42 0.49 -16.66
C ILE A 258 -0.06 -0.18 -15.36
N ILE A 259 0.86 -0.57 -14.48
CA ILE A 259 0.53 -1.11 -13.15
C ILE A 259 -0.02 -0.01 -12.25
N GLU A 260 0.52 1.22 -12.34
CA GLU A 260 -0.03 2.36 -11.59
C GLU A 260 -1.49 2.61 -11.93
N ASN A 261 -1.86 2.60 -13.21
CA ASN A 261 -3.24 2.75 -13.67
C ASN A 261 -4.16 1.66 -13.11
N ILE A 262 -3.72 0.39 -13.17
CA ILE A 262 -4.50 -0.74 -12.63
C ILE A 262 -4.70 -0.58 -11.13
N THR A 263 -3.65 -0.22 -10.41
CA THR A 263 -3.66 -0.05 -8.95
C THR A 263 -4.57 1.11 -8.53
N ASP A 264 -4.46 2.25 -9.21
CA ASP A 264 -5.31 3.43 -8.97
C ASP A 264 -6.78 3.13 -9.25
N TYR A 265 -7.09 2.42 -10.34
CA TYR A 265 -8.45 1.98 -10.64
C TYR A 265 -9.07 1.11 -9.54
N LEU A 266 -8.33 0.09 -9.07
CA LEU A 266 -8.78 -0.80 -8.01
C LEU A 266 -9.01 -0.05 -6.70
N THR A 267 -8.07 0.81 -6.31
CA THR A 267 -8.18 1.64 -5.12
C THR A 267 -9.37 2.62 -5.21
N PHE A 268 -9.60 3.21 -6.38
CA PHE A 268 -10.78 4.05 -6.61
C PHE A 268 -12.09 3.27 -6.45
N LEU A 269 -12.22 2.10 -7.08
CA LEU A 269 -13.40 1.24 -6.95
C LEU A 269 -13.65 0.84 -5.50
N GLY A 270 -12.61 0.38 -4.79
CA GLY A 270 -12.72 -0.04 -3.39
C GLY A 270 -13.09 1.10 -2.42
N ARG A 271 -12.85 2.36 -2.80
CA ARG A 271 -13.20 3.55 -2.00
C ARG A 271 -14.56 4.12 -2.35
N PHE A 272 -14.90 4.21 -3.64
CA PHE A 272 -16.05 4.98 -4.12
C PHE A 272 -17.17 4.13 -4.74
N ASN A 273 -16.90 2.88 -5.14
CA ASN A 273 -17.88 2.02 -5.80
C ASN A 273 -17.71 0.53 -5.43
N VAL A 274 -17.88 0.25 -4.14
CA VAL A 274 -17.73 -1.10 -3.56
C VAL A 274 -18.72 -2.09 -4.18
N GLN A 275 -19.94 -1.67 -4.50
CA GLN A 275 -20.97 -2.52 -5.10
C GLN A 275 -20.60 -2.99 -6.50
N LEU A 276 -20.06 -2.09 -7.35
CA LEU A 276 -19.59 -2.49 -8.66
C LEU A 276 -18.42 -3.48 -8.53
N PHE A 277 -17.49 -3.20 -7.61
CA PHE A 277 -16.34 -4.08 -7.34
C PHE A 277 -16.77 -5.52 -7.00
N GLU A 278 -17.75 -5.66 -6.10
CA GLU A 278 -18.31 -6.97 -5.70
C GLU A 278 -19.00 -7.71 -6.85
N SER A 279 -19.51 -6.98 -7.85
CA SER A 279 -20.16 -7.57 -9.03
C SER A 279 -19.19 -7.96 -10.16
N LEU A 280 -17.90 -7.60 -10.06
CA LEU A 280 -16.93 -7.91 -11.11
C LEU A 280 -16.65 -9.41 -11.14
N SER A 281 -16.88 -10.05 -12.30
CA SER A 281 -16.54 -11.46 -12.53
C SER A 281 -15.03 -11.71 -12.67
N SER A 282 -14.25 -10.66 -12.89
CA SER A 282 -12.82 -10.72 -13.24
C SER A 282 -11.87 -10.37 -12.09
N VAL A 283 -12.28 -10.64 -10.84
CA VAL A 283 -11.43 -10.38 -9.66
C VAL A 283 -10.15 -11.24 -9.69
N ASN A 284 -10.22 -12.44 -10.27
CA ASN A 284 -9.10 -13.37 -10.34
C ASN A 284 -7.90 -12.80 -11.12
N GLU A 285 -8.15 -12.08 -12.22
CA GLU A 285 -7.09 -11.45 -13.03
C GLU A 285 -6.31 -10.41 -12.22
N TYR A 286 -7.03 -9.57 -11.46
CA TYR A 286 -6.42 -8.56 -10.60
C TYR A 286 -5.63 -9.18 -9.45
N VAL A 287 -6.22 -10.17 -8.76
CA VAL A 287 -5.55 -10.87 -7.65
C VAL A 287 -4.27 -11.56 -8.14
N THR A 288 -4.34 -12.23 -9.30
CA THR A 288 -3.18 -12.92 -9.87
C THR A 288 -2.07 -11.93 -10.21
N LEU A 289 -2.39 -10.80 -10.86
CA LEU A 289 -1.43 -9.75 -11.15
C LEU A 289 -0.77 -9.22 -9.87
N VAL A 290 -1.58 -8.86 -8.87
CA VAL A 290 -1.08 -8.38 -7.58
C VAL A 290 -0.11 -9.38 -6.96
N LEU A 291 -0.48 -10.66 -6.86
CA LEU A 291 0.37 -11.67 -6.22
C LEU A 291 1.68 -11.90 -6.99
N VAL A 292 1.66 -11.89 -8.32
CA VAL A 292 2.85 -12.07 -9.17
C VAL A 292 3.85 -10.93 -9.01
N PHE A 293 3.40 -9.68 -9.05
CA PHE A 293 4.30 -8.52 -9.06
C PHE A 293 4.61 -7.96 -7.66
N MET A 294 3.68 -8.09 -6.70
CA MET A 294 3.93 -7.73 -5.30
C MET A 294 4.89 -8.71 -4.62
N GLY A 295 4.74 -10.02 -4.91
CA GLY A 295 5.47 -11.10 -4.26
C GLY A 295 6.92 -11.29 -4.72
N ASP A 296 7.31 -10.72 -5.86
CA ASP A 296 8.64 -10.94 -6.46
C ASP A 296 9.27 -9.62 -6.94
N ALA A 297 10.28 -9.14 -6.20
CA ALA A 297 11.01 -7.92 -6.51
C ALA A 297 11.81 -7.98 -7.82
N SER A 298 12.07 -9.18 -8.36
CA SER A 298 12.76 -9.35 -9.63
C SER A 298 11.86 -9.05 -10.85
N ARG A 299 10.53 -9.04 -10.65
CA ARG A 299 9.52 -8.80 -11.69
C ARG A 299 8.97 -7.39 -11.68
N LEU A 300 9.05 -6.72 -10.53
CA LEU A 300 8.76 -5.31 -10.36
C LEU A 300 9.72 -4.71 -9.32
N ARG A 301 10.70 -3.95 -9.79
CA ARG A 301 11.76 -3.43 -8.93
C ARG A 301 11.25 -2.36 -7.96
N ASN A 302 10.38 -1.46 -8.44
CA ASN A 302 9.92 -0.30 -7.69
C ASN A 302 9.17 -0.71 -6.39
N PRO A 303 9.74 -0.43 -5.19
CA PRO A 303 9.11 -0.81 -3.93
C PRO A 303 7.83 -0.01 -3.63
N HIS A 304 7.73 1.23 -4.12
CA HIS A 304 6.54 2.05 -3.93
C HIS A 304 5.36 1.50 -4.73
N LEU A 305 5.61 1.03 -5.95
CA LEU A 305 4.57 0.41 -6.76
C LEU A 305 4.12 -0.95 -6.19
N ARG A 306 5.05 -1.73 -5.62
CA ARG A 306 4.69 -2.95 -4.87
C ARG A 306 3.87 -2.66 -3.62
N ALA A 307 4.15 -1.56 -2.90
CA ALA A 307 3.33 -1.12 -1.79
C ALA A 307 1.93 -0.69 -2.26
N ALA A 308 1.84 0.01 -3.39
CA ALA A 308 0.57 0.39 -3.98
C ALA A 308 -0.25 -0.85 -4.42
N LEU A 309 0.39 -1.89 -4.96
CA LEU A 309 -0.26 -3.18 -5.23
C LEU A 309 -0.82 -3.85 -3.96
N ALA A 310 -0.17 -3.69 -2.81
CA ALA A 310 -0.69 -4.19 -1.54
C ALA A 310 -1.94 -3.40 -1.10
N GLU A 311 -1.98 -2.09 -1.34
CA GLU A 311 -3.19 -1.27 -1.13
C GLU A 311 -4.31 -1.68 -2.08
N ALA A 312 -4.01 -1.93 -3.36
CA ALA A 312 -4.99 -2.49 -4.29
C ALA A 312 -5.45 -3.89 -3.88
N PHE A 313 -4.58 -4.72 -3.29
CA PHE A 313 -4.99 -6.00 -2.74
C PHE A 313 -6.00 -5.82 -1.60
N GLU A 314 -5.72 -4.88 -0.69
CA GLU A 314 -6.68 -4.49 0.34
C GLU A 314 -7.98 -4.06 -0.31
N ALA A 315 -7.96 -3.27 -1.38
CA ALA A 315 -9.13 -2.81 -2.15
C ALA A 315 -10.04 -3.95 -2.62
N ILE A 316 -9.44 -5.10 -2.95
CA ILE A 316 -10.13 -6.29 -3.45
C ILE A 316 -10.80 -7.11 -2.33
N LEU A 317 -10.29 -7.07 -1.10
CA LEU A 317 -10.78 -7.94 -0.04
C LEU A 317 -12.23 -7.61 0.38
N PRO A 318 -13.09 -8.63 0.60
CA PRO A 318 -14.48 -8.43 0.96
C PRO A 318 -14.62 -7.74 2.32
N ASN A 319 -15.44 -6.68 2.36
CA ASN A 319 -15.69 -5.91 3.59
C ASN A 319 -16.75 -6.59 4.45
N LYS A 320 -16.39 -6.99 5.68
CA LYS A 320 -17.36 -7.52 6.65
C LYS A 320 -18.30 -6.45 7.22
N GLN A 321 -18.02 -5.16 7.03
CA GLN A 321 -18.85 -4.05 7.50
C GLN A 321 -19.71 -3.52 6.34
N HIS A 322 -20.98 -3.87 6.35
CA HIS A 322 -21.96 -3.41 5.39
C HIS A 322 -22.20 -1.90 5.56
N GLY A 323 -22.00 -1.11 4.49
CA GLY A 323 -22.67 0.19 4.32
C GLY A 323 -21.84 1.46 4.51
N GLY A 324 -20.65 1.40 5.11
CA GLY A 324 -19.72 2.54 5.16
C GLY A 324 -18.59 2.31 4.16
N GLY A 325 -18.34 3.25 3.24
CA GLY A 325 -17.10 3.22 2.45
C GLY A 325 -15.87 3.14 3.35
N ARG A 326 -14.68 2.93 2.77
CA ARG A 326 -13.39 2.91 3.49
C ARG A 326 -12.99 4.29 3.99
N THR A 327 -13.85 4.95 4.75
CA THR A 327 -13.52 6.19 5.43
C THR A 327 -12.72 5.81 6.67
N LEU A 328 -11.50 6.34 6.76
CA LEU A 328 -10.61 6.26 7.91
C LEU A 328 -11.25 6.94 9.14
N ASN A 329 -12.28 6.33 9.73
CA ASN A 329 -12.77 6.74 11.05
C ASN A 329 -11.71 6.35 12.09
N ARG A 330 -10.78 7.28 12.32
CA ARG A 330 -9.66 7.16 13.29
C ARG A 330 -10.14 6.96 14.74
N LEU A 331 -11.33 7.44 15.08
CA LEU A 331 -11.89 7.40 16.44
C LEU A 331 -12.33 5.99 16.85
N ASP A 332 -12.99 5.27 15.96
CA ASP A 332 -13.42 3.87 16.15
C ASP A 332 -12.25 2.89 16.37
N ARG A 333 -11.01 3.30 16.04
CA ARG A 333 -9.84 2.44 16.12
C ARG A 333 -9.28 2.31 17.53
N ARG A 334 -9.40 3.32 18.40
CA ARG A 334 -8.69 3.32 19.69
C ARG A 334 -9.27 2.30 20.68
N GLU A 335 -10.59 2.30 20.84
CA GLU A 335 -11.25 1.40 21.79
C GLU A 335 -11.25 -0.05 21.26
N LYS A 336 -11.44 -0.24 19.95
CA LYS A 336 -11.26 -1.54 19.29
C LYS A 336 -9.81 -2.04 19.35
N LEU A 337 -8.82 -1.14 19.41
CA LEU A 337 -7.42 -1.52 19.62
C LEU A 337 -7.20 -2.03 21.03
N VAL A 338 -7.82 -1.41 22.05
CA VAL A 338 -7.79 -1.93 23.42
C VAL A 338 -8.31 -3.37 23.45
N ALA A 339 -9.47 -3.65 22.84
CA ALA A 339 -10.01 -5.00 22.73
C ALA A 339 -9.02 -6.01 22.11
N LYS A 340 -8.36 -5.63 21.00
CA LYS A 340 -7.36 -6.48 20.36
C LYS A 340 -6.14 -6.71 21.24
N VAL A 341 -5.65 -5.67 21.92
CA VAL A 341 -4.52 -5.79 22.84
C VAL A 341 -4.88 -6.72 23.99
N THR A 342 -6.05 -6.57 24.62
CA THR A 342 -6.49 -7.47 25.69
C THR A 342 -6.65 -8.91 25.21
N ASP A 343 -7.14 -9.13 23.99
CA ASP A 343 -7.23 -10.47 23.38
C ASP A 343 -5.84 -11.10 23.16
N ILE A 344 -4.82 -10.29 22.84
CA ILE A 344 -3.43 -10.78 22.73
C ILE A 344 -2.93 -11.26 24.09
N TYR A 345 -3.15 -10.49 25.17
CA TYR A 345 -2.80 -10.93 26.53
C TYR A 345 -3.48 -12.25 26.90
N LEU A 346 -4.77 -12.40 26.56
CA LEU A 346 -5.51 -13.64 26.79
C LEU A 346 -4.95 -14.84 26.00
N ASN A 347 -4.45 -14.62 24.78
CA ASN A 347 -3.83 -15.69 23.99
C ASN A 347 -2.51 -16.20 24.60
N PHE A 348 -1.83 -15.36 25.38
CA PHE A 348 -0.62 -15.74 26.13
C PHE A 348 -0.89 -16.14 27.58
N ALA A 349 -2.16 -16.29 27.97
CA ALA A 349 -2.55 -16.53 29.37
C ALA A 349 -1.96 -17.80 30.02
N GLN A 350 -1.49 -18.76 29.21
CA GLN A 350 -0.89 -20.02 29.67
C GLN A 350 0.65 -20.01 29.70
N ARG A 351 1.28 -18.87 29.42
CA ARG A 351 2.73 -18.74 29.35
C ARG A 351 3.22 -17.91 30.54
N ASP A 352 3.69 -18.56 31.60
CA ASP A 352 4.20 -17.85 32.79
C ASP A 352 5.40 -16.94 32.47
N GLU A 353 6.20 -17.33 31.47
CA GLU A 353 7.30 -16.53 30.90
C GLU A 353 6.83 -15.17 30.39
N PHE A 354 5.61 -15.11 29.82
CA PHE A 354 5.03 -13.86 29.34
C PHE A 354 4.67 -12.94 30.51
N PHE A 355 4.11 -13.48 31.60
CA PHE A 355 3.76 -12.67 32.77
C PHE A 355 4.99 -12.14 33.50
N ALA A 356 6.03 -12.96 33.67
CA ALA A 356 7.30 -12.51 34.20
C ALA A 356 7.90 -11.39 33.32
N ALA A 357 7.84 -11.52 32.00
CA ALA A 357 8.30 -10.47 31.08
C ALA A 357 7.48 -9.17 31.17
N VAL A 358 6.16 -9.27 31.38
CA VAL A 358 5.28 -8.10 31.59
C VAL A 358 5.63 -7.39 32.90
N CYS A 359 5.80 -8.12 34.00
CA CYS A 359 6.16 -7.55 35.31
C CYS A 359 7.56 -6.94 35.31
N ASN A 360 8.52 -7.55 34.60
CA ASN A 360 9.89 -7.06 34.44
C ASN A 360 9.99 -5.76 33.60
N ASP A 361 8.90 -5.32 32.94
CA ASP A 361 8.91 -4.10 32.15
C ASP A 361 8.60 -2.87 33.02
N GLY A 362 9.56 -2.50 33.87
CA GLY A 362 9.41 -1.42 34.86
C GLY A 362 9.11 -0.03 34.30
N MET A 363 9.15 0.17 32.97
CA MET A 363 8.78 1.43 32.31
C MET A 363 7.32 1.48 31.84
N SER A 364 6.70 0.33 31.55
CA SER A 364 5.37 0.28 30.93
C SER A 364 4.33 -0.45 31.77
N TYR A 365 4.75 -1.36 32.66
CA TYR A 365 3.82 -2.04 33.54
C TYR A 365 3.22 -1.07 34.56
N ASN A 366 1.88 -1.00 34.59
CA ASN A 366 1.14 -0.27 35.60
C ASN A 366 -0.16 -1.02 35.90
N GLU A 367 -0.35 -1.44 37.15
CA GLU A 367 -1.52 -2.19 37.60
C GLU A 367 -2.85 -1.47 37.32
N GLN A 368 -2.85 -0.13 37.26
CA GLN A 368 -4.05 0.68 37.02
C GLN A 368 -4.54 0.63 35.58
N LEU A 369 -3.70 0.21 34.62
CA LEU A 369 -4.09 0.12 33.22
C LEU A 369 -5.06 -1.04 32.96
N PHE A 370 -5.02 -2.11 33.76
CA PHE A 370 -5.90 -3.25 33.58
C PHE A 370 -7.37 -2.93 33.91
N PRO A 371 -7.70 -2.29 35.06
CA PRO A 371 -9.06 -1.79 35.32
C PRO A 371 -9.54 -0.78 34.27
N GLN A 372 -8.68 0.15 33.84
CA GLN A 372 -9.03 1.13 32.80
C GLN A 372 -9.34 0.45 31.46
N ALA A 373 -8.60 -0.60 31.10
CA ALA A 373 -8.89 -1.39 29.90
C ALA A 373 -10.25 -2.08 30.03
N VAL A 374 -10.58 -2.64 31.19
CA VAL A 374 -11.88 -3.28 31.45
C VAL A 374 -13.03 -2.29 31.28
N GLU A 375 -12.93 -1.07 31.81
CA GLU A 375 -13.95 -0.02 31.61
C GLU A 375 -14.17 0.27 30.12
N VAL A 376 -13.10 0.31 29.33
CA VAL A 376 -13.18 0.49 27.87
C VAL A 376 -13.85 -0.70 27.20
N LEU A 377 -13.52 -1.94 27.59
CA LEU A 377 -14.12 -3.17 27.05
C LEU A 377 -15.62 -3.25 27.34
N GLU A 378 -16.05 -2.89 28.55
CA GLU A 378 -17.46 -2.83 28.93
C GLU A 378 -18.21 -1.78 28.11
N ARG A 379 -17.62 -0.59 27.95
CA ARG A 379 -18.21 0.52 27.20
C ARG A 379 -18.44 0.19 25.71
N ILE A 380 -17.55 -0.60 25.10
CA ILE A 380 -17.71 -1.05 23.69
C ILE A 380 -18.53 -2.33 23.54
N GLY A 381 -18.99 -2.93 24.65
CA GLY A 381 -19.77 -4.17 24.63
C GLY A 381 -18.97 -5.41 24.21
N HIS A 382 -17.69 -5.51 24.60
CA HIS A 382 -16.88 -6.72 24.38
C HIS A 382 -17.49 -7.93 25.14
N PRO A 383 -17.36 -9.19 24.67
CA PRO A 383 -18.01 -10.34 25.30
C PRO A 383 -17.65 -10.49 26.78
N ARG A 384 -18.67 -10.66 27.64
CA ARG A 384 -18.50 -10.73 29.10
C ARG A 384 -17.53 -11.83 29.54
N GLU A 385 -17.57 -13.00 28.89
CA GLU A 385 -16.63 -14.10 29.11
C GLU A 385 -15.16 -13.67 28.91
N ARG A 386 -14.88 -12.84 27.89
CA ARG A 386 -13.54 -12.33 27.61
C ARG A 386 -13.10 -11.31 28.67
N ILE A 387 -14.01 -10.45 29.12
CA ILE A 387 -13.76 -9.48 30.19
C ILE A 387 -13.43 -10.21 31.49
N ASP A 388 -14.22 -11.22 31.86
CA ASP A 388 -14.01 -12.04 33.06
C ASP A 388 -12.66 -12.80 33.00
N ALA A 389 -12.30 -13.32 31.83
CA ALA A 389 -11.00 -13.96 31.61
C ALA A 389 -9.84 -12.97 31.77
N PHE A 390 -10.01 -11.73 31.27
CA PHE A 390 -8.99 -10.69 31.36
C PHE A 390 -8.80 -10.21 32.80
N LEU A 391 -9.89 -10.11 33.58
CA LEU A 391 -9.84 -9.82 35.01
C LEU A 391 -9.07 -10.89 35.80
N LYS A 392 -9.33 -12.17 35.53
CA LYS A 392 -8.56 -13.27 36.15
C LYS A 392 -7.08 -13.20 35.81
N LEU A 393 -6.77 -12.86 34.55
CA LEU A 393 -5.40 -12.69 34.09
C LEU A 393 -4.73 -11.49 34.77
N SER A 394 -5.42 -10.35 34.93
CA SER A 394 -4.87 -9.20 35.63
C SER A 394 -4.57 -9.48 37.10
N GLU A 395 -5.42 -10.26 37.78
CA GLU A 395 -5.15 -10.69 39.16
C GLU A 395 -3.92 -11.61 39.24
N HIS A 396 -3.77 -12.54 38.28
CA HIS A 396 -2.60 -13.41 38.25
C HIS A 396 -1.30 -12.62 38.02
N ILE A 397 -1.29 -11.67 37.08
CA ILE A 397 -0.15 -10.76 36.84
C ILE A 397 0.16 -9.94 38.10
N LYS A 398 -0.87 -9.46 38.80
CA LYS A 398 -0.69 -8.69 40.04
C LYS A 398 -0.01 -9.51 41.14
N ILE A 399 -0.36 -10.79 41.29
CA ILE A 399 0.28 -11.69 42.25
C ILE A 399 1.77 -11.87 41.89
N ILE A 400 2.08 -12.12 40.61
CA ILE A 400 3.46 -12.27 40.15
C ILE A 400 4.27 -10.99 40.37
N ALA A 401 3.70 -9.83 40.05
CA ALA A 401 4.33 -8.53 40.27
C ALA A 401 4.59 -8.25 41.76
N ALA A 402 3.65 -8.61 42.64
CA ALA A 402 3.81 -8.46 44.08
C ALA A 402 4.93 -9.37 44.62
N GLN A 403 4.96 -10.65 44.20
CA GLN A 403 6.02 -11.58 44.57
C GLN A 403 7.39 -11.07 44.13
N GLN A 404 7.48 -10.56 42.90
CA GLN A 404 8.71 -10.01 42.37
C GLN A 404 9.16 -8.75 43.14
N LYS A 405 8.23 -7.88 43.51
CA LYS A 405 8.55 -6.70 44.31
C LYS A 405 9.04 -7.07 45.72
N GLU A 406 8.48 -8.12 46.32
CA GLU A 406 8.98 -8.66 47.58
C GLU A 406 10.38 -9.25 47.42
N ASP A 407 10.63 -9.98 46.33
CA ASP A 407 11.96 -10.48 45.98
C ASP A 407 12.97 -9.34 45.78
N ASP A 408 12.63 -8.30 45.01
CA ASP A 408 13.49 -7.14 44.79
C ASP A 408 13.87 -6.44 46.11
N VAL A 409 12.94 -6.33 47.06
CA VAL A 409 13.22 -5.80 48.41
C VAL A 409 14.05 -6.77 49.24
N ALA A 410 13.82 -8.08 49.14
CA ALA A 410 14.57 -9.10 49.86
C ALA A 410 16.03 -9.22 49.39
N TYR A 411 16.29 -8.81 48.14
CA TYR A 411 17.61 -8.86 47.51
C TYR A 411 18.24 -7.46 47.33
N ASP A 412 17.73 -6.42 47.98
CA ASP A 412 18.25 -5.05 47.90
C ASP A 412 19.72 -4.93 48.38
N ASP A 413 20.19 -5.90 49.19
CA ASP A 413 21.58 -5.99 49.63
C ASP A 413 22.44 -6.95 48.79
N ALA A 414 22.03 -7.19 47.54
CA ALA A 414 22.82 -7.94 46.56
C ALA A 414 24.19 -7.30 46.33
N PRO A 415 25.28 -8.10 46.27
CA PRO A 415 26.59 -7.61 45.84
C PRO A 415 26.52 -6.94 44.47
N ASP A 416 27.26 -5.85 44.28
CA ASP A 416 27.31 -5.10 43.00
C ASP A 416 27.64 -5.99 41.80
N GLU A 417 28.43 -7.06 42.00
CA GLU A 417 28.81 -8.04 40.96
C GLU A 417 27.63 -8.84 40.41
N TYR A 418 26.50 -8.89 41.13
CA TYR A 418 25.29 -9.60 40.73
C TYR A 418 24.25 -8.66 40.10
N LEU A 419 24.48 -7.35 40.15
CA LEU A 419 23.58 -6.34 39.61
C LEU A 419 23.92 -6.04 38.15
N ASP A 420 22.87 -5.84 37.35
CA ASP A 420 23.00 -5.37 35.97
C ASP A 420 23.51 -3.91 35.99
N PRO A 421 24.58 -3.58 35.24
CA PRO A 421 25.18 -2.25 35.26
C PRO A 421 24.34 -1.14 34.61
N ILE A 422 23.27 -1.48 33.88
CA ILE A 422 22.36 -0.53 33.24
C ILE A 422 21.09 -0.35 34.08
N THR A 423 20.49 -1.45 34.54
CA THR A 423 19.22 -1.38 35.30
C THR A 423 19.42 -1.32 36.81
N SER A 424 20.63 -1.61 37.31
CA SER A 424 20.95 -1.72 38.74
C SER A 424 20.06 -2.70 39.49
N THR A 425 19.57 -3.72 38.79
CA THR A 425 18.73 -4.80 39.35
C THR A 425 19.47 -6.13 39.28
N LEU A 426 19.13 -7.08 40.14
CA LEU A 426 19.74 -8.40 40.15
C LEU A 426 19.61 -9.12 38.79
N MET A 427 20.71 -9.61 38.24
CA MET A 427 20.71 -10.33 36.96
C MET A 427 20.02 -11.70 37.10
N MET A 428 19.15 -12.04 36.15
CA MET A 428 18.45 -13.33 36.08
C MET A 428 19.14 -14.29 35.10
N ASP A 429 19.64 -13.76 34.00
CA ASP A 429 20.37 -14.51 32.99
C ASP A 429 21.60 -13.71 32.53
N PRO A 430 22.70 -13.72 33.31
CA PRO A 430 23.87 -12.91 33.02
C PRO A 430 24.56 -13.35 31.72
N VAL A 431 24.82 -12.38 30.85
CA VAL A 431 25.51 -12.55 29.57
C VAL A 431 26.64 -11.55 29.43
N MET A 432 27.78 -12.00 28.91
CA MET A 432 28.93 -11.15 28.63
C MET A 432 28.87 -10.61 27.21
N LEU A 433 29.07 -9.31 27.06
CA LEU A 433 29.20 -8.64 25.78
C LEU A 433 30.63 -8.82 25.26
N PRO A 434 30.85 -9.30 24.02
CA PRO A 434 32.17 -9.67 23.53
C PRO A 434 33.14 -8.49 23.40
N SER A 435 32.61 -7.29 23.14
CA SER A 435 33.43 -6.11 22.84
C SER A 435 33.80 -5.31 24.10
N SER A 436 32.81 -4.97 24.94
CA SER A 436 33.04 -4.24 26.19
C SER A 436 33.47 -5.15 27.35
N ARG A 437 33.26 -6.46 27.22
CA ARG A 437 33.43 -7.47 28.29
C ARG A 437 32.56 -7.21 29.53
N GLN A 438 31.59 -6.30 29.43
CA GLN A 438 30.63 -6.07 30.48
C GLN A 438 29.64 -7.23 30.54
N ILE A 439 29.20 -7.55 31.76
CA ILE A 439 28.16 -8.55 32.00
C ILE A 439 26.87 -7.78 32.28
N VAL A 440 25.82 -8.14 31.55
CA VAL A 440 24.48 -7.56 31.67
C VAL A 440 23.46 -8.69 31.70
N ASP A 441 22.24 -8.41 32.13
CA ASP A 441 21.14 -9.35 31.98
C ASP A 441 20.76 -9.50 30.51
N ARG A 442 20.43 -10.73 30.10
CA ARG A 442 20.01 -11.03 28.73
C ARG A 442 18.80 -10.18 28.29
N GLY A 443 17.84 -9.94 29.19
CA GLY A 443 16.67 -9.11 28.92
C GLY A 443 17.04 -7.65 28.66
N THR A 444 17.99 -7.11 29.42
CA THR A 444 18.51 -5.75 29.26
C THR A 444 19.12 -5.54 27.88
N ILE A 445 20.04 -6.42 27.47
CA ILE A 445 20.69 -6.29 26.15
C ILE A 445 19.73 -6.58 24.99
N ALA A 446 18.81 -7.53 25.14
CA ALA A 446 17.79 -7.80 24.13
C ALA A 446 16.94 -6.56 23.85
N ARG A 447 16.55 -5.82 24.90
CA ARG A 447 15.78 -4.57 24.77
C ARG A 447 16.58 -3.47 24.07
N HIS A 448 17.87 -3.31 24.41
CA HIS A 448 18.74 -2.35 23.72
C HIS A 448 18.82 -2.64 22.21
N LEU A 449 19.04 -3.91 21.85
CA LEU A 449 19.18 -4.36 20.45
C LEU A 449 17.90 -4.26 19.60
N LEU A 450 16.72 -4.12 20.23
CA LEU A 450 15.48 -3.80 19.52
C LEU A 450 15.48 -2.36 18.96
N SER A 451 16.26 -1.46 19.57
CA SER A 451 16.33 -0.05 19.20
C SER A 451 17.65 0.29 18.49
N ASP A 452 18.77 -0.25 18.96
CA ASP A 452 20.11 0.05 18.47
C ASP A 452 20.97 -1.22 18.44
N GLN A 453 21.49 -1.60 17.27
CA GLN A 453 22.27 -2.83 17.08
C GLN A 453 23.74 -2.66 17.49
N THR A 454 23.98 -2.09 18.66
CA THR A 454 25.32 -1.82 19.18
C THR A 454 25.49 -2.29 20.63
N ASP A 455 26.73 -2.32 21.10
CA ASP A 455 27.08 -2.52 22.50
C ASP A 455 26.87 -1.20 23.27
N PRO A 456 26.04 -1.17 24.33
CA PRO A 456 25.66 0.07 25.00
C PRO A 456 26.83 0.81 25.67
N PHE A 457 27.97 0.15 25.92
CA PHE A 457 29.11 0.75 26.63
C PHE A 457 30.17 1.35 25.71
N ASN A 458 30.29 0.86 24.47
CA ASN A 458 31.32 1.30 23.54
C ASN A 458 30.84 1.54 22.09
N ARG A 459 29.55 1.33 21.82
CA ARG A 459 28.87 1.52 20.53
C ARG A 459 29.39 0.66 19.37
N ASN A 460 30.12 -0.41 19.65
CA ASN A 460 30.52 -1.36 18.62
C ASN A 460 29.31 -2.19 18.14
N PRO A 461 29.25 -2.61 16.86
CA PRO A 461 28.16 -3.45 16.37
C PRO A 461 28.03 -4.75 17.17
N LEU A 462 26.80 -5.10 17.56
CA LEU A 462 26.52 -6.28 18.37
C LEU A 462 25.21 -6.95 17.91
N ARG A 463 25.20 -8.28 17.83
CA ARG A 463 23.96 -9.06 17.63
C ARG A 463 23.69 -9.96 18.82
N MET A 464 22.42 -10.29 19.02
CA MET A 464 21.98 -11.10 20.15
C MET A 464 22.62 -12.50 20.20
N GLN A 465 22.97 -13.05 19.04
CA GLN A 465 23.65 -14.35 18.92
C GLN A 465 25.12 -14.32 19.39
N ASP A 466 25.73 -13.12 19.47
CA ASP A 466 27.15 -12.96 19.77
C ASP A 466 27.41 -12.83 21.29
N VAL A 467 26.34 -12.75 22.11
CA VAL A 467 26.45 -12.63 23.57
C VAL A 467 26.80 -13.99 24.20
N ILE A 468 27.71 -13.97 25.19
CA ILE A 468 28.27 -15.19 25.78
C ILE A 468 27.58 -15.47 27.13
N PRO A 469 26.84 -16.58 27.31
CA PRO A 469 26.19 -16.91 28.58
C PRO A 469 27.21 -17.07 29.72
N GLN A 470 26.93 -16.46 30.88
CA GLN A 470 27.77 -16.59 32.09
C GLN A 470 27.14 -17.58 33.07
N LEU A 471 27.28 -18.88 32.77
CA LEU A 471 26.63 -19.96 33.54
C LEU A 471 27.11 -20.03 34.99
N GLU A 472 28.40 -19.78 35.24
CA GLU A 472 28.98 -19.81 36.59
C GLU A 472 28.42 -18.68 37.47
N LEU A 473 28.36 -17.46 36.92
CA LEU A 473 27.76 -16.32 37.61
C LEU A 473 26.27 -16.53 37.86
N LYS A 474 25.55 -17.11 36.89
CA LYS A 474 24.15 -17.47 37.07
C LYS A 474 23.95 -18.43 38.25
N GLN A 475 24.78 -19.48 38.34
CA GLN A 475 24.75 -20.42 39.46
C GLN A 475 25.10 -19.75 40.79
N ALA A 476 26.07 -18.83 40.81
CA ALA A 476 26.44 -18.08 42.01
C ALA A 476 25.28 -17.19 42.50
N ILE A 477 24.58 -16.50 41.59
CA ILE A 477 23.40 -15.70 41.89
C ILE A 477 22.26 -16.59 42.42
N GLU A 478 22.01 -17.74 41.81
CA GLU A 478 20.98 -18.70 42.27
C GLU A 478 21.30 -19.25 43.67
N GLN A 479 22.56 -19.61 43.94
CA GLN A 479 22.99 -20.05 45.27
C GLN A 479 22.82 -18.94 46.31
N TRP A 480 23.21 -17.71 45.95
CA TRP A 480 23.04 -16.55 46.82
C TRP A 480 21.56 -16.30 47.16
N LYS A 481 20.66 -16.35 46.16
CA LYS A 481 19.20 -16.26 46.37
C LYS A 481 18.70 -17.35 47.33
N SER A 482 19.12 -18.59 47.11
CA SER A 482 18.70 -19.73 47.94
C SER A 482 19.15 -19.61 49.40
N SER A 483 20.29 -18.96 49.67
CA SER A 483 20.77 -18.73 51.04
C SER A 483 19.94 -17.71 51.83
N ARG A 484 19.14 -16.90 51.13
CA ARG A 484 18.32 -15.80 51.67
C ARG A 484 16.84 -16.19 51.82
N GLN A 485 16.36 -17.13 51.01
CA GLN A 485 15.04 -17.74 51.19
C GLN A 485 15.06 -18.65 52.43
N ARG A 486 14.45 -18.22 53.54
CA ARG A 486 14.35 -19.04 54.77
C ARG A 486 13.73 -20.42 54.45
N PRO A 487 14.18 -21.52 55.07
CA PRO A 487 13.45 -22.79 54.96
C PRO A 487 12.04 -22.58 55.52
N GLN A 488 11.02 -22.86 54.70
CA GLN A 488 9.65 -23.03 55.19
C GLN A 488 9.64 -24.29 56.07
N SER A 489 9.65 -24.10 57.39
CA SER A 489 9.44 -25.13 58.40
C SER A 489 7.97 -25.20 58.80
#